data_AF-A0A424YUX6-F1
#
_entry.id   AF-A0A424YUX6-F1
#
_cell.length_a   1.000
_cell.length_b   1.000
_cell.length_c   1.000
_cell.angle_alpha   90.00
_cell.angle_beta   90.00
_cell.angle_gamma   90.00
#
_symmetry.space_group_name_H-M   'P 1'
#
loop_
_entity.id
_entity.type
_entity.pdbx_description
1 polymer ?
#
loop_
_entity_poly.entity_id
_entity_poly.type
_entity_poly.pdbx_seq_one_letter_code
_entity_poly.pdbx_strand_id
1 'polypeptide(L)'
;MDQQGSKSQKCEIISREIENHFRSQIPDVVQIITNSCSNKKCFDHIDTAIIPSRDEVIEILHLLRKIIYPGYFEKNILDRNNLDYHIGNAVTDIFEK
;
A
#
# COMPACT_ATOMS: atom_id res chain seq x y z
N MET A 1 -31.12 -11.38 -45.00
CA MET A 1 -29.94 -11.42 -44.10
C MET A 1 -29.40 -10.00 -44.02
N ASP A 2 -28.63 -9.67 -42.98
CA ASP A 2 -27.95 -8.38 -42.74
C ASP A 2 -28.65 -7.38 -41.78
N GLN A 3 -28.86 -7.78 -40.52
CA GLN A 3 -29.01 -6.84 -39.39
C GLN A 3 -27.94 -7.04 -38.29
N GLN A 4 -26.85 -7.78 -38.56
CA GLN A 4 -25.87 -8.14 -37.52
C GLN A 4 -24.76 -7.09 -37.29
N GLY A 5 -24.47 -6.21 -38.27
CA GLY A 5 -23.33 -5.28 -38.20
C GLY A 5 -23.53 -3.98 -37.39
N SER A 6 -24.77 -3.53 -37.20
CA SER A 6 -25.06 -2.23 -36.57
C SER A 6 -25.13 -2.28 -35.03
N LYS A 7 -25.41 -3.44 -34.43
CA LYS A 7 -25.57 -3.58 -32.97
C LYS A 7 -24.24 -3.59 -32.20
N SER A 8 -23.17 -4.13 -32.78
CA SER A 8 -21.86 -4.25 -32.10
C SER A 8 -21.19 -2.89 -31.89
N GLN A 9 -21.19 -2.02 -32.91
CA GLN A 9 -20.63 -0.66 -32.82
C GLN A 9 -21.43 0.22 -31.85
N LYS A 10 -22.75 0.00 -31.75
CA LYS A 10 -23.62 0.77 -30.85
C LYS A 10 -23.31 0.48 -29.38
N CYS A 11 -22.99 -0.76 -29.02
CA CYS A 11 -22.61 -1.12 -27.65
C CYS A 11 -21.24 -0.55 -27.23
N GLU A 12 -20.26 -0.47 -28.15
CA GLU A 12 -18.95 0.14 -27.86
C GLU A 12 -19.03 1.66 -27.63
N ILE A 13 -19.85 2.36 -28.42
CA ILE A 13 -20.03 3.82 -28.29
C ILE A 13 -20.73 4.15 -26.97
N ILE A 14 -21.80 3.42 -26.63
CA ILE A 14 -22.53 3.61 -25.36
C ILE A 14 -21.60 3.34 -24.16
N SER A 15 -20.74 2.33 -24.24
CA SER A 15 -19.78 2.02 -23.16
C SER A 15 -18.77 3.15 -22.97
N ARG A 16 -18.22 3.72 -24.05
CA ARG A 16 -17.32 4.89 -23.97
C ARG A 16 -18.00 6.14 -23.44
N GLU A 17 -19.23 6.41 -23.83
CA GLU A 17 -19.99 7.57 -23.34
C GLU A 17 -20.27 7.46 -21.83
N ILE A 18 -20.61 6.25 -21.36
CA ILE A 18 -20.80 5.96 -19.93
C ILE A 18 -19.48 6.13 -19.16
N GLU A 19 -18.37 5.59 -19.67
CA GLU A 19 -17.04 5.79 -19.06
C GLU A 19 -16.66 7.27 -18.98
N ASN A 20 -16.87 8.02 -20.05
CA ASN A 20 -16.58 9.46 -20.08
C ASN A 20 -17.44 10.23 -19.09
N HIS A 21 -18.72 9.87 -18.95
CA HIS A 21 -19.63 10.48 -17.98
C HIS A 21 -19.18 10.24 -16.53
N PHE A 22 -18.75 9.03 -16.18
CA PHE A 22 -18.24 8.79 -14.83
C PHE A 22 -16.86 9.44 -14.59
N ARG A 23 -16.00 9.45 -15.61
CA ARG A 23 -14.71 10.16 -15.53
C ARG A 23 -14.89 11.66 -15.34
N SER A 24 -15.88 12.29 -15.98
CA SER A 24 -16.13 13.71 -15.81
C SER A 24 -16.64 14.09 -14.42
N GLN A 25 -17.17 13.13 -13.64
CA GLN A 25 -17.59 13.35 -12.26
C GLN A 25 -16.46 13.22 -11.23
N ILE A 26 -15.30 12.63 -11.59
CA ILE A 26 -14.18 12.44 -10.66
C ILE A 26 -13.76 13.75 -9.98
N PRO A 27 -13.60 14.90 -10.69
CA PRO A 27 -13.21 16.15 -10.05
C PRO A 27 -14.20 16.61 -8.97
N ASP A 28 -15.49 16.50 -9.23
CA ASP A 28 -16.54 16.90 -8.29
C ASP A 28 -16.55 16.00 -7.04
N VAL A 29 -16.41 14.69 -7.24
CA VAL A 29 -16.29 13.72 -6.12
C VAL A 29 -15.06 14.01 -5.27
N VAL A 30 -13.91 14.26 -5.91
CA VAL A 30 -12.67 14.64 -5.21
C VAL A 30 -12.89 15.91 -4.39
N GLN A 31 -13.52 16.93 -4.97
CA GLN A 31 -13.80 18.18 -4.27
C GLN A 31 -14.73 17.99 -3.07
N ILE A 32 -15.73 17.11 -3.17
CA ILE A 32 -16.62 16.76 -2.05
C ILE A 32 -15.83 16.12 -0.91
N ILE A 33 -14.95 15.15 -1.22
CA ILE A 33 -14.12 14.45 -0.23
C ILE A 33 -13.16 15.42 0.46
N THR A 34 -12.43 16.25 -0.29
CA THR A 34 -11.47 17.20 0.29
C THR A 34 -12.16 18.30 1.09
N ASN A 35 -13.31 18.81 0.63
CA ASN A 35 -14.12 19.77 1.37
C ASN A 35 -14.64 19.19 2.70
N SER A 36 -14.92 17.89 2.74
CA SER A 36 -15.32 17.22 3.97
C SER A 36 -14.23 17.26 5.05
N CYS A 37 -12.96 17.37 4.64
CA CYS A 37 -11.81 17.50 5.53
C CYS A 37 -11.38 18.94 5.85
N SER A 38 -12.08 19.95 5.34
CA SER A 38 -11.73 21.36 5.60
C SER A 38 -12.12 21.85 7.00
N ASN A 39 -12.88 21.06 7.76
CA ASN A 39 -13.27 21.37 9.13
C ASN A 39 -12.39 20.57 10.11
N LYS A 40 -12.21 21.08 11.34
CA LYS A 40 -11.36 20.49 12.41
C LYS A 40 -11.81 19.10 12.91
N LYS A 41 -12.65 18.38 12.15
CA LYS A 41 -13.17 17.05 12.44
C LYS A 41 -12.57 15.95 11.55
N CYS A 42 -11.69 16.29 10.61
CA CYS A 42 -10.94 15.30 9.85
C CYS A 42 -9.77 14.79 10.68
N PHE A 43 -9.58 13.47 10.70
CA PHE A 43 -8.44 12.80 11.34
C PHE A 43 -7.30 12.63 10.33
N ASP A 44 -6.98 13.71 9.61
CA ASP A 44 -5.86 13.72 8.69
C ASP A 44 -4.55 14.03 9.41
N HIS A 45 -3.46 13.88 8.66
CA HIS A 45 -2.11 14.14 9.14
C HIS A 45 -1.36 14.92 8.05
N ILE A 46 -1.99 16.00 7.62
CA ILE A 46 -1.46 16.95 6.63
C ILE A 46 -0.74 18.06 7.40
N ASP A 47 0.42 18.50 6.90
CA ASP A 47 1.27 19.54 7.52
C ASP A 47 1.72 19.23 8.97
N THR A 48 1.76 17.95 9.32
CA THR A 48 2.20 17.44 10.63
C THR A 48 3.47 16.59 10.50
N ALA A 49 3.98 16.06 11.61
CA ALA A 49 5.18 15.22 11.65
C ALA A 49 5.07 13.96 10.77
N ILE A 50 6.14 13.24 10.50
CA ILE A 50 6.04 11.98 9.74
C ILE A 50 5.42 10.89 10.62
N ILE A 51 4.40 10.18 10.14
CA ILE A 51 3.91 8.94 10.78
C ILE A 51 4.84 7.80 10.37
N PRO A 52 5.32 6.97 11.31
CA PRO A 52 6.10 5.79 10.96
C PRO A 52 5.34 4.89 9.98
N SER A 53 6.05 4.39 8.96
CA SER A 53 5.46 3.43 8.04
C SER A 53 5.04 2.17 8.79
N ARG A 54 3.77 1.78 8.66
CA ARG A 54 3.26 0.53 9.24
C ARG A 54 4.09 -0.67 8.77
N ASP A 55 4.49 -0.67 7.51
CA ASP A 55 5.26 -1.77 6.93
C ASP A 55 6.68 -1.81 7.50
N GLU A 56 7.30 -0.65 7.76
CA GLU A 56 8.59 -0.59 8.47
C GLU A 56 8.46 -1.10 9.90
N VAL A 57 7.40 -0.74 10.62
CA VAL A 57 7.14 -1.27 11.97
C VAL A 57 6.99 -2.79 11.95
N ILE A 58 6.30 -3.35 10.95
CA ILE A 58 6.14 -4.80 10.80
C ILE A 58 7.49 -5.46 10.53
N GLU A 59 8.33 -4.89 9.68
CA GLU A 59 9.68 -5.40 9.42
C GLU A 59 10.57 -5.36 10.66
N ILE A 60 10.52 -4.28 11.44
CA ILE A 60 11.22 -4.19 12.73
C ILE A 60 10.78 -5.33 13.66
N LEU A 61 9.47 -5.61 13.75
CA LEU A 61 8.96 -6.73 14.55
C LEU A 61 9.45 -8.09 14.04
N HIS A 62 9.56 -8.27 12.72
CA HIS A 62 10.13 -9.48 12.14
C HIS A 62 11.62 -9.64 12.45
N LEU A 63 12.40 -8.55 12.43
CA LEU A 63 13.82 -8.56 12.79
C LEU A 63 14.01 -8.86 14.29
N LEU A 64 13.23 -8.22 15.17
CA LEU A 64 13.27 -8.49 16.61
C LEU A 64 12.97 -9.95 16.93
N ARG A 65 12.03 -10.58 16.21
CA ARG A 65 11.72 -12.00 16.39
C ARG A 65 12.92 -12.91 16.08
N LYS A 66 13.72 -12.59 15.06
CA LYS A 66 14.96 -13.32 14.73
C LYS A 66 16.00 -13.18 15.83
N ILE A 67 16.05 -12.01 16.48
CA ILE A 67 16.99 -11.76 17.59
C ILE A 67 16.58 -12.51 18.86
N ILE A 68 15.30 -12.47 19.22
CA ILE A 68 14.79 -13.09 20.46
C ILE A 68 14.70 -14.61 20.33
N TYR A 69 14.42 -15.13 19.14
CA TYR A 69 14.25 -16.55 18.86
C TYR A 69 15.14 -17.01 17.69
N PRO A 70 16.47 -16.98 17.86
CA PRO A 70 17.40 -17.35 16.80
C PRO A 70 17.22 -18.82 16.41
N GLY A 71 17.01 -19.06 15.11
CA GLY A 71 16.79 -20.37 14.50
C GLY A 71 15.32 -20.70 14.21
N TYR A 72 14.36 -19.86 14.63
CA TYR A 72 12.92 -20.09 14.42
C TYR A 72 12.38 -19.43 13.15
N PHE A 73 12.96 -18.32 12.70
CA PHE A 73 12.41 -17.47 11.64
C PHE A 73 13.38 -17.25 10.47
N GLU A 74 14.55 -17.86 10.56
CA GLU A 74 15.62 -17.82 9.58
C GLU A 74 15.31 -18.77 8.43
N LYS A 75 15.63 -18.33 7.21
CA LYS A 75 15.53 -19.19 6.02
C LYS A 75 16.68 -20.20 5.92
N ASN A 76 17.81 -19.88 6.55
CA ASN A 76 19.03 -20.67 6.53
C ASN A 76 19.24 -21.33 7.89
N ILE A 77 19.97 -22.46 7.89
CA ILE A 77 20.35 -23.14 9.13
C ILE A 77 21.29 -22.23 9.92
N LEU A 78 20.90 -21.95 11.15
CA LEU A 78 21.67 -21.19 12.11
C LEU A 78 22.49 -22.16 12.97
N ASP A 79 23.78 -21.90 13.13
CA ASP A 79 24.67 -22.63 14.01
C ASP A 79 25.48 -21.68 14.90
N ARG A 80 26.26 -22.24 15.83
CA ARG A 80 27.02 -21.43 16.79
C ARG A 80 28.11 -20.57 16.14
N ASN A 81 28.61 -20.94 14.97
CA ASN A 81 29.69 -20.23 14.29
C ASN A 81 29.15 -19.02 13.50
N ASN A 82 27.90 -19.06 13.06
CA ASN A 82 27.28 -17.97 12.29
C ASN A 82 26.28 -17.12 13.08
N LEU A 83 25.93 -17.52 14.30
CA LEU A 83 24.95 -16.84 15.15
C LEU A 83 25.24 -15.35 15.33
N ASP A 84 26.46 -15.00 15.71
CA ASP A 84 26.83 -13.61 16.02
C ASP A 84 26.70 -12.69 14.80
N TYR A 85 27.04 -13.20 13.62
CA TYR A 85 26.86 -12.48 12.36
C TYR A 85 25.38 -12.25 12.05
N HIS A 86 24.53 -13.26 12.22
CA HIS A 86 23.11 -13.14 11.97
C HIS A 86 22.42 -12.16 12.93
N ILE A 87 22.78 -12.20 14.22
CA ILE A 87 22.26 -11.26 15.20
C ILE A 87 22.78 -9.84 14.93
N GLY A 88 24.07 -9.68 14.64
CA GLY A 88 24.68 -8.40 14.34
C GLY A 88 24.02 -7.71 13.13
N ASN A 89 23.77 -8.47 12.06
CA ASN A 89 23.05 -7.95 10.90
C ASN A 89 21.62 -7.55 11.26
N ALA A 90 20.86 -8.39 11.98
CA ALA A 90 19.50 -8.06 12.36
C ALA A 90 19.41 -6.80 13.25
N VAL A 91 20.37 -6.59 14.14
CA VAL A 91 20.46 -5.38 14.97
C VAL A 91 20.78 -4.15 14.12
N THR A 92 21.71 -4.28 13.17
CA THR A 92 22.08 -3.19 12.26
C THR A 92 20.89 -2.81 11.37
N ASP A 93 20.20 -3.80 10.81
CA ASP A 93 19.00 -3.60 9.98
C ASP A 93 17.88 -2.88 10.75
N ILE A 94 17.74 -3.11 12.07
CA ILE A 94 16.78 -2.37 12.90
C ILE A 94 17.22 -0.93 13.12
N PHE A 95 18.52 -0.68 13.33
CA PHE A 95 19.04 0.66 13.58
C PHE A 95 18.92 1.59 12.37
N GLU A 96 19.01 1.05 11.16
CA GLU A 96 18.93 1.81 9.92
C GLU A 96 17.49 2.14 9.48
N LYS A 97 16.49 1.54 10.13
CA LYS A 97 15.06 1.78 9.87
C LYS A 97 14.50 2.91 10.72
#